data_AF-A0A9D5Q446-F1
#
_entry.id   AF-A0A9D5Q446-F1
#
_cell.length_a   1.000
_cell.length_b   1.000
_cell.length_c   1.000
_cell.angle_alpha   90.00
_cell.angle_beta   90.00
_cell.angle_gamma   90.00
#
_symmetry.space_group_name_H-M   'P 1'
#
loop_
_entity.id
_entity.type
_entity.pdbx_description
1 polymer ?
#
loop_
_entity_poly.entity_id
_entity_poly.type
_entity_poly.pdbx_seq_one_letter_code
_entity_poly.pdbx_strand_id
1 'polypeptide(L)'
;MNFQEIYQTVLDWILSNGLRILLVFVGAWVVDKIISLSIERVIRQMVKPDFYATPEAEKKREDTLIRVFSRTFSIILYIVVIMMVLSEFGVNIGPLIAGAGVAGLAFGFGAQYLIRDVIT
;
A
#
# COMPACT_ATOMS: atom_id res chain seq x y z
N MET A 1 25.12 -31.49 -0.27
CA MET A 1 24.05 -31.01 -1.16
C MET A 1 24.60 -31.01 -2.57
N ASN A 2 24.11 -31.93 -3.40
CA ASN A 2 24.53 -32.02 -4.80
C ASN A 2 23.81 -30.95 -5.63
N PHE A 3 24.43 -30.44 -6.70
CA PHE A 3 23.80 -29.44 -7.60
C PHE A 3 22.45 -29.93 -8.16
N GLN A 4 22.29 -31.23 -8.35
CA GLN A 4 21.05 -31.87 -8.78
C GLN A 4 19.89 -31.70 -7.76
N GLU A 5 20.19 -31.78 -6.46
CA GLU A 5 19.19 -31.67 -5.38
C GLU A 5 18.71 -30.23 -5.21
N ILE A 6 19.62 -29.27 -5.37
CA ILE A 6 19.28 -27.83 -5.33
C ILE A 6 18.33 -27.49 -6.47
N TYR A 7 18.59 -28.00 -7.68
CA TYR A 7 17.74 -27.74 -8.84
C TYR A 7 16.31 -28.25 -8.62
N GLN A 8 16.14 -29.47 -8.10
CA GLN A 8 14.80 -30.02 -7.84
C GLN A 8 14.08 -29.28 -6.72
N THR A 9 14.78 -28.96 -5.63
CA THR A 9 14.19 -28.21 -4.51
C THR A 9 13.69 -26.82 -4.94
N VAL A 10 14.46 -26.13 -5.79
CA VAL A 10 14.08 -24.81 -6.32
C VAL A 10 12.91 -24.93 -7.29
N LEU A 11 12.90 -25.94 -8.17
CA LEU A 11 11.79 -26.16 -9.10
C LEU A 11 10.49 -26.48 -8.37
N ASP A 12 10.53 -27.40 -7.39
CA ASP A 12 9.36 -27.78 -6.61
C ASP A 12 8.78 -26.58 -5.86
N TRP A 13 9.65 -25.74 -5.27
CA TRP A 13 9.24 -24.53 -4.58
C TRP A 13 8.64 -23.48 -5.52
N ILE A 14 9.22 -23.28 -6.71
CA ILE A 14 8.68 -22.34 -7.72
C ILE A 14 7.32 -22.81 -8.23
N LEU A 15 7.16 -24.11 -8.47
CA LEU A 15 5.89 -24.66 -8.95
C LEU A 15 4.81 -24.59 -7.86
N SER A 16 5.15 -24.81 -6.59
CA SER A 16 4.18 -24.75 -5.50
C SER A 16 3.83 -23.33 -5.07
N ASN A 17 4.83 -22.45 -4.90
CA ASN A 17 4.65 -21.12 -4.32
C ASN A 17 4.66 -20.00 -5.36
N GLY A 18 5.24 -20.23 -6.54
CA GLY A 18 5.35 -19.22 -7.59
C GLY A 18 4.00 -18.73 -8.11
N LEU A 19 3.00 -19.61 -8.24
CA LEU A 19 1.64 -19.20 -8.62
C LEU A 19 1.02 -18.29 -7.54
N ARG A 20 1.21 -18.62 -6.26
CA ARG A 20 0.67 -17.82 -5.15
C ARG A 20 1.32 -16.45 -5.08
N ILE A 21 2.64 -16.39 -5.22
CA ILE A 21 3.40 -15.13 -5.29
C ILE A 21 2.92 -14.29 -6.48
N LEU A 22 2.74 -14.90 -7.65
CA LEU A 22 2.21 -14.22 -8.83
C LEU A 22 0.80 -13.66 -8.57
N LEU A 23 -0.10 -14.44 -7.96
CA LEU A 23 -1.43 -13.99 -7.58
C LEU A 23 -1.40 -12.82 -6.57
N VAL A 24 -0.48 -12.83 -5.61
CA VAL A 24 -0.29 -11.71 -4.68
C VAL A 24 0.12 -10.45 -5.43
N PHE A 25 1.08 -10.53 -6.36
CA PHE A 25 1.48 -9.37 -7.17
C PHE A 25 0.37 -8.87 -8.09
N VAL A 26 -0.33 -9.78 -8.77
CA VAL A 26 -1.48 -9.42 -9.64
C VAL A 26 -2.59 -8.78 -8.80
N GLY A 27 -2.93 -9.39 -7.67
CA GLY A 27 -3.94 -8.87 -6.75
C GLY A 27 -3.57 -7.48 -6.21
N ALA A 28 -2.31 -7.30 -5.80
CA ALA A 28 -1.80 -6.01 -5.35
C ALA A 28 -1.86 -4.94 -6.45
N TRP A 29 -1.46 -5.29 -7.67
CA TRP A 29 -1.55 -4.38 -8.81
C TRP A 29 -3.01 -3.97 -9.10
N VAL A 30 -3.94 -4.94 -9.07
CA VAL A 30 -5.37 -4.67 -9.24
C VAL A 30 -5.90 -3.75 -8.13
N VAL A 31 -5.57 -4.03 -6.88
CA VAL A 31 -6.00 -3.22 -5.71
C VAL A 31 -5.43 -1.81 -5.80
N ASP A 32 -4.13 -1.66 -6.06
CA ASP A 32 -3.47 -0.36 -6.20
C ASP A 32 -4.10 0.46 -7.33
N LYS A 33 -4.40 -0.20 -8.46
CA LYS A 33 -5.08 0.44 -9.59
C LYS A 33 -6.47 0.92 -9.20
N ILE A 34 -7.28 0.06 -8.58
CA ILE A 34 -8.66 0.40 -8.18
C ILE A 34 -8.66 1.54 -7.16
N ILE A 35 -7.79 1.49 -6.15
CA ILE A 35 -7.73 2.50 -5.10
C ILE A 35 -7.21 3.82 -5.65
N SER A 36 -6.15 3.82 -6.47
CA SER A 36 -5.62 5.05 -7.07
C SER A 36 -6.67 5.73 -7.96
N LEU A 37 -7.46 4.96 -8.72
CA LEU A 37 -8.58 5.48 -9.50
C LEU A 37 -9.69 6.04 -8.62
N SER A 38 -9.99 5.37 -7.50
CA SER A 38 -11.03 5.79 -6.57
C SER A 38 -10.64 7.09 -5.85
N ILE A 39 -9.38 7.19 -5.40
CA ILE A 39 -8.82 8.38 -4.76
C ILE A 39 -8.87 9.58 -5.72
N GLU A 40 -8.44 9.39 -6.97
CA GLU A 40 -8.51 10.45 -7.97
C GLU A 40 -9.95 10.92 -8.18
N ARG A 41 -10.89 9.99 -8.34
CA ARG A 41 -12.31 10.34 -8.53
C ARG A 41 -12.89 11.08 -7.32
N VAL A 42 -12.60 10.61 -6.11
CA VAL A 42 -13.14 11.21 -4.88
C VAL A 42 -12.59 12.61 -4.66
N ILE A 43 -11.28 12.81 -4.83
CA ILE A 43 -10.65 14.11 -4.58
C ILE A 43 -11.11 15.15 -5.59
N ARG A 44 -11.12 14.81 -6.90
CA ARG A 44 -11.62 15.73 -7.94
C ARG A 44 -13.12 16.06 -7.79
N GLN A 45 -13.89 15.24 -7.07
CA GLN A 45 -15.29 15.52 -6.77
C GLN A 45 -15.47 16.35 -5.49
N MET A 46 -14.57 16.19 -4.50
CA MET A 46 -14.69 16.84 -3.19
C MET A 46 -14.03 18.21 -3.13
N VAL A 47 -12.97 18.44 -3.90
CA VAL A 47 -12.34 19.77 -4.00
C VAL A 47 -13.28 20.66 -4.79
N LYS A 48 -13.94 21.58 -4.07
CA LYS A 48 -14.83 22.56 -4.71
C LYS A 48 -14.01 23.64 -5.41
N PRO A 49 -14.50 24.15 -6.56
CA PRO A 49 -13.96 25.34 -7.19
C PRO A 49 -13.90 26.50 -6.22
N ASP A 50 -12.68 27.00 -6.01
CA ASP A 50 -12.47 28.22 -5.26
C ASP A 50 -12.58 29.40 -6.22
N PHE A 51 -13.65 30.18 -6.10
CA PHE A 51 -13.97 31.29 -7.01
C PHE A 51 -12.88 32.37 -7.06
N TYR A 52 -11.97 32.41 -6.09
CA TYR A 52 -10.86 33.36 -6.04
C TYR A 52 -9.52 32.75 -6.49
N ALA A 53 -9.45 31.44 -6.71
CA ALA A 53 -8.23 30.75 -7.14
C ALA A 53 -8.15 30.64 -8.67
N THR A 54 -6.92 30.64 -9.20
CA THR A 54 -6.73 30.31 -10.62
C THR A 54 -7.01 28.82 -10.86
N PRO A 55 -7.53 28.44 -12.04
CA PRO A 55 -7.76 27.02 -12.37
C PRO A 55 -6.50 26.15 -12.24
N GLU A 56 -5.32 26.74 -12.46
CA GLU A 56 -4.03 26.06 -12.30
C GLU A 56 -3.69 25.78 -10.84
N ALA A 57 -3.97 26.72 -9.93
CA ALA A 57 -3.73 26.57 -8.51
C ALA A 57 -4.65 25.50 -7.90
N GLU A 58 -5.92 25.46 -8.32
CA GLU A 58 -6.89 24.45 -7.92
C GLU A 58 -6.44 23.04 -8.35
N LYS A 59 -6.09 22.88 -9.62
CA LYS A 59 -5.59 21.60 -10.14
C LYS A 59 -4.33 21.12 -9.42
N LYS A 60 -3.40 22.03 -9.12
CA LYS A 60 -2.17 21.69 -8.39
C LYS A 60 -2.47 21.20 -6.97
N ARG A 61 -3.48 21.76 -6.31
CA ARG A 61 -3.94 21.32 -4.99
C ARG A 61 -4.57 19.92 -5.08
N GLU A 62 -5.47 19.68 -6.03
CA GLU A 62 -6.03 18.35 -6.28
C GLU A 62 -4.93 17.31 -6.52
N ASP A 63 -4.01 17.57 -7.45
CA ASP A 63 -2.96 16.63 -7.81
C ASP A 63 -2.01 16.34 -6.63
N THR A 64 -1.81 17.32 -5.75
CA THR A 64 -1.05 17.12 -4.51
C THR A 64 -1.79 16.20 -3.55
N LEU A 65 -3.09 16.42 -3.33
CA LEU A 65 -3.91 15.56 -2.47
C LEU A 65 -3.99 14.13 -3.05
N ILE A 66 -4.26 13.99 -4.34
CA ILE A 66 -4.29 12.70 -5.04
C ILE A 66 -2.97 11.97 -4.83
N ARG A 67 -1.85 12.67 -5.02
CA ARG A 67 -0.52 12.09 -4.79
C ARG A 67 -0.31 11.67 -3.35
N VAL A 68 -0.66 12.50 -2.37
CA VAL A 68 -0.45 12.16 -0.95
C VAL A 68 -1.27 10.93 -0.55
N PHE A 69 -2.56 10.87 -0.90
CA PHE A 69 -3.42 9.74 -0.54
C PHE A 69 -3.05 8.46 -1.29
N SER A 70 -2.84 8.53 -2.61
CA SER A 70 -2.46 7.35 -3.41
C SER A 70 -1.11 6.79 -2.97
N ARG A 71 -0.10 7.65 -2.78
CA ARG A 71 1.23 7.19 -2.35
C ARG A 71 1.23 6.62 -0.94
N THR A 72 0.50 7.23 0.00
CA THR A 72 0.35 6.67 1.35
C THR A 72 -0.27 5.27 1.29
N PHE A 73 -1.33 5.09 0.50
CA PHE A 73 -1.95 3.78 0.32
C PHE A 73 -1.00 2.76 -0.32
N SER A 74 -0.35 3.11 -1.43
CA SER A 74 0.58 2.20 -2.12
C SER A 74 1.73 1.76 -1.20
N ILE A 75 2.25 2.65 -0.34
CA ILE A 75 3.30 2.30 0.63
C ILE A 75 2.79 1.24 1.61
N ILE A 76 1.60 1.43 2.19
CA ILE A 76 0.99 0.46 3.11
C ILE A 76 0.75 -0.88 2.39
N LEU A 77 0.22 -0.84 1.17
CA LEU A 77 -0.02 -2.02 0.37
C LEU A 77 1.28 -2.79 0.09
N TYR A 78 2.37 -2.10 -0.27
CA TYR A 78 3.66 -2.75 -0.51
C TYR A 78 4.24 -3.39 0.75
N ILE A 79 4.06 -2.80 1.93
CA ILE A 79 4.45 -3.43 3.19
C ILE A 79 3.70 -4.76 3.37
N VAL A 80 2.39 -4.80 3.09
CA VAL A 80 1.59 -6.03 3.14
C VAL A 80 2.06 -7.06 2.11
N VAL A 81 2.31 -6.65 0.87
CA VAL A 81 2.81 -7.54 -0.19
C VAL A 81 4.15 -8.15 0.18
N ILE A 82 5.09 -7.35 0.71
CA ILE A 82 6.39 -7.83 1.16
C ILE A 82 6.22 -8.87 2.28
N MET A 83 5.36 -8.62 3.26
CA MET A 83 5.08 -9.59 4.32
C MET A 83 4.50 -10.89 3.75
N MET A 84 3.53 -10.81 2.83
CA MET A 84 2.94 -12.00 2.20
C MET A 84 3.99 -12.82 1.45
N VAL A 85 4.88 -12.16 0.69
CA VAL A 85 5.96 -12.82 -0.02
C VAL A 85 6.95 -13.48 0.95
N LEU A 86 7.34 -12.79 2.04
CA LEU A 86 8.21 -13.36 3.07
C LEU A 86 7.61 -14.62 3.72
N SER A 87 6.29 -14.65 3.91
CA SER A 87 5.60 -15.85 4.43
C SER A 87 5.76 -17.07 3.51
N GLU A 88 5.79 -16.88 2.19
CA GLU A 88 6.00 -17.99 1.23
C GLU A 88 7.44 -18.52 1.25
N PHE A 89 8.39 -17.70 1.71
CA PHE A 89 9.77 -18.13 1.99
C PHE A 89 9.92 -18.80 3.37
N GLY A 90 8.83 -19.02 4.10
CA GLY A 90 8.86 -19.63 5.43
C GLY A 90 9.29 -18.68 6.55
N VAL A 91 9.39 -17.38 6.29
CA VAL A 91 9.69 -16.38 7.31
C VAL A 91 8.45 -16.15 8.17
N ASN A 92 8.60 -16.22 9.49
CA ASN A 92 7.51 -15.92 10.41
C ASN A 92 7.22 -14.41 10.39
N ILE A 93 6.03 -14.04 9.89
CA ILE A 93 5.57 -12.66 9.78
C ILE A 93 4.93 -12.12 11.07
N GLY A 94 4.71 -12.95 12.09
CA GLY A 94 4.11 -12.56 13.36
C GLY A 94 4.80 -11.37 14.04
N PRO A 95 6.14 -11.37 14.18
CA PRO A 95 6.88 -10.21 14.69
C PRO A 95 6.73 -8.95 13.82
N LEU A 96 6.65 -9.09 12.50
CA LEU A 96 6.46 -7.96 11.58
C LEU A 96 5.07 -7.36 11.73
N ILE A 97 4.03 -8.20 11.85
CA ILE A 97 2.66 -7.75 12.10
C ILE A 97 2.55 -7.06 13.47
N ALA A 98 3.20 -7.61 14.50
CA ALA A 98 3.24 -6.98 15.82
C ALA A 98 3.93 -5.60 15.77
N GLY A 99 5.07 -5.49 15.09
CA GLY A 99 5.79 -4.23 14.88
C GLY A 99 4.98 -3.22 14.08
N ALA A 100 4.33 -3.65 12.99
CA ALA A 100 3.42 -2.82 12.20
C ALA A 100 2.23 -2.32 13.03
N GLY A 101 1.70 -3.15 13.93
CA GLY A 101 0.66 -2.76 14.87
C GLY A 101 1.11 -1.64 15.82
N VAL A 102 2.27 -1.78 16.46
CA VAL A 102 2.83 -0.74 17.35
C VAL A 102 3.15 0.53 16.58
N ALA A 103 3.74 0.43 15.38
CA ALA A 103 3.99 1.58 14.51
C ALA A 103 2.68 2.28 14.13
N GLY A 104 1.64 1.52 13.78
CA GLY A 104 0.31 2.04 13.49
C GLY A 104 -0.31 2.79 14.66
N LEU A 105 -0.15 2.29 15.89
CA LEU A 105 -0.56 3.01 17.11
C LEU A 105 0.19 4.33 17.28
N ALA A 106 1.50 4.34 17.05
CA ALA A 106 2.30 5.56 17.12
C ALA A 106 1.87 6.60 16.07
N PHE A 107 1.62 6.18 14.82
CA PHE A 107 1.04 7.05 13.79
C PHE A 107 -0.34 7.56 14.18
N GLY A 108 -1.20 6.69 14.74
CA GLY A 108 -2.52 7.06 15.24
C GLY A 108 -2.47 8.12 16.34
N PHE A 109 -1.53 7.98 17.29
CA PHE A 109 -1.31 8.98 18.34
C PHE A 109 -0.77 10.31 17.79
N GLY A 110 0.14 10.28 16.81
CA GLY A 110 0.61 11.48 16.12
C GLY A 110 -0.48 12.23 15.35
N ALA A 111 -1.44 11.48 14.78
CA ALA A 111 -2.57 12.05 14.04
C ALA A 111 -3.70 12.60 14.94
N GLN A 112 -3.66 12.37 16.26
CA GLN A 112 -4.74 12.79 17.16
C GLN A 112 -4.98 14.30 17.13
N TYR A 113 -3.92 15.11 17.12
CA TYR A 113 -4.05 16.56 17.05
C TYR A 113 -4.68 17.01 15.73
N LEU A 114 -4.30 16.40 14.61
CA LEU A 114 -4.90 16.66 13.30
C LEU A 114 -6.41 16.38 13.30
N ILE A 115 -6.85 15.31 13.97
CA ILE A 115 -8.28 14.98 14.05
C ILE A 115 -9.04 15.99 14.93
N ARG A 116 -8.43 16.44 16.04
CA ARG A 116 -9.03 17.46 16.90
C ARG A 116 -9.25 18.77 16.15
N ASP A 117 -8.30 19.16 15.31
CA ASP A 117 -8.35 20.38 14.50
C ASP A 117 -9.44 20.33 13.40
N VAL A 118 -9.88 19.14 12.99
CA VAL A 118 -10.95 18.98 11.97
C VAL A 118 -12.35 18.98 12.58
N ILE A 119 -12.50 18.55 13.84
CA ILE A 119 -13.80 18.41 14.52
C ILE A 119 -14.17 19.65 15.33
N THR A 120 -13.18 20.40 15.82
CA THR A 120 -13.38 21.62 16.62
C THR A 120 -13.59 22.83 15.72
#